data_AF-A0A936SS80-F1
#
_entry.id   AF-A0A936SS80-F1
#
_cell.length_a   1.000
_cell.length_b   1.000
_cell.length_c   1.000
_cell.angle_alpha   90.00
_cell.angle_beta   90.00
_cell.angle_gamma   90.00
#
_symmetry.space_group_name_H-M   'P 1'
#
loop_
_entity.id
_entity.type
_entity.pdbx_description
1 polymer ?
#
loop_
_entity_poly.entity_id
_entity_poly.type
_entity_poly.pdbx_seq_one_letter_code
_entity_poly.pdbx_strand_id
1 'polypeptide(L)'
;MAHTYNQAQIRAALAQTNPTISFYLDLNTGAVVQIDDTDSSPGSEALRDQVMEGYGDQYRYIPGGNPAADDAAVAAWLEAEGL
;
A
#
# COMPACT_ATOMS: atom_id res chain seq x y z
N MET A 1 2.02 -13.36 -15.27
CA MET A 1 3.40 -12.90 -14.99
C MET A 1 3.33 -12.33 -13.58
N ALA A 2 3.98 -12.95 -12.61
CA ALA A 2 3.98 -12.43 -11.24
C ALA A 2 4.70 -11.07 -11.29
N HIS A 3 3.98 -9.97 -11.07
CA HIS A 3 4.61 -8.67 -10.93
C HIS A 3 5.51 -8.73 -9.70
N THR A 4 6.79 -8.41 -9.87
CA THR A 4 7.72 -8.37 -8.74
C THR A 4 7.34 -7.19 -7.85
N TYR A 5 6.65 -7.46 -6.75
CA TYR A 5 6.25 -6.43 -5.80
C TYR A 5 7.48 -5.72 -5.21
N ASN A 6 7.40 -4.41 -5.06
CA ASN A 6 8.46 -3.61 -4.48
C ASN A 6 8.47 -3.79 -2.95
N GLN A 7 9.15 -4.84 -2.49
CA GLN A 7 9.25 -5.19 -1.08
C GLN A 7 9.81 -4.06 -0.20
N ALA A 8 10.69 -3.21 -0.75
CA ALA A 8 11.22 -2.07 -0.02
C ALA A 8 10.13 -1.01 0.25
N GLN A 9 9.27 -0.75 -0.74
CA GLN A 9 8.13 0.16 -0.57
C GLN A 9 7.07 -0.43 0.37
N ILE A 10 6.78 -1.73 0.27
CA ILE A 10 5.85 -2.42 1.17
C ILE A 10 6.37 -2.35 2.61
N ARG A 11 7.66 -2.61 2.82
CA ARG A 11 8.29 -2.49 4.13
C ARG A 11 8.18 -1.08 4.71
N ALA A 12 8.46 -0.06 3.89
CA ALA A 12 8.34 1.33 4.31
C ALA A 12 6.89 1.69 4.69
N ALA A 13 5.90 1.17 3.95
CA ALA A 13 4.49 1.35 4.25
C ALA A 13 4.06 0.64 5.54
N LEU A 14 4.46 -0.62 5.75
CA LEU A 14 4.23 -1.37 6.99
C LEU A 14 4.86 -0.67 8.20
N ALA A 15 6.04 -0.05 8.00
CA ALA A 15 6.75 0.72 9.03
C ALA A 15 6.15 2.09 9.32
N GLN A 16 5.27 2.62 8.47
CA GLN A 16 4.69 3.93 8.67
C GLN A 16 3.72 3.91 9.87
N THR A 17 3.81 4.93 10.72
CA THR A 17 2.96 5.08 11.91
C THR A 17 2.03 6.29 11.82
N ASN A 18 2.14 7.11 10.77
CA ASN A 18 1.25 8.24 10.59
C ASN A 18 -0.17 7.77 10.20
N PRO A 19 -1.20 7.97 11.05
CA PRO A 19 -2.57 7.55 10.75
C PRO A 19 -3.25 8.40 9.68
N THR A 20 -2.69 9.56 9.31
CA THR A 20 -3.23 10.39 8.23
C THR A 20 -2.81 9.91 6.85
N ILE A 21 -1.97 8.89 6.76
CA ILE A 21 -1.46 8.38 5.48
C ILE A 21 -1.91 6.94 5.31
N SER A 22 -2.58 6.68 4.18
CA SER A 22 -2.97 5.34 3.76
C SER A 22 -2.03 4.84 2.67
N PHE A 23 -1.68 3.56 2.71
CA PHE A 23 -0.80 2.92 1.73
C PHE A 23 -1.52 1.77 1.05
N TYR A 24 -1.33 1.66 -0.26
CA TYR A 24 -1.95 0.65 -1.09
C TYR A 24 -0.93 0.07 -2.06
N LEU A 25 -0.80 -1.25 -2.11
CA LEU A 25 -0.05 -1.94 -3.15
C LEU A 25 -0.89 -2.00 -4.42
N ASP A 26 -0.35 -1.49 -5.52
CA ASP A 26 -0.86 -1.70 -6.86
C ASP A 26 -0.37 -3.07 -7.37
N LEU A 27 -1.30 -4.00 -7.61
CA LEU A 27 -1.02 -5.36 -8.07
C LEU A 27 -0.59 -5.42 -9.54
N ASN A 28 -0.95 -4.41 -10.34
CA ASN A 28 -0.59 -4.32 -11.75
C ASN A 28 0.83 -3.79 -11.94
N THR A 29 1.27 -2.86 -11.09
CA THR A 29 2.62 -2.27 -11.20
C THR A 29 3.60 -2.83 -10.19
N GLY A 30 3.11 -3.40 -9.10
CA GLY A 30 3.89 -3.82 -7.94
C GLY A 30 4.42 -2.66 -7.08
N ALA A 31 3.95 -1.43 -7.33
CA ALA A 31 4.35 -0.24 -6.60
C ALA A 31 3.40 0.07 -5.44
N VAL A 32 3.89 0.75 -4.41
CA VAL A 32 3.04 1.26 -3.33
C VAL A 32 2.61 2.70 -3.62
N VAL A 33 1.30 2.90 -3.61
CA VAL A 33 0.64 4.20 -3.67
C VAL A 33 0.45 4.71 -2.25
N GLN A 34 0.76 5.98 -2.05
CA GLN A 34 0.55 6.69 -0.79
C GLN A 34 -0.56 7.74 -0.98
N ILE A 35 -1.51 7.78 -0.07
CA ILE A 35 -2.59 8.77 -0.05
C ILE A 35 -2.55 9.48 1.30
N ASP A 36 -2.41 10.80 1.28
CA ASP A 36 -2.64 11.63 2.47
C ASP A 36 -4.15 11.86 2.61
N ASP A 37 -4.72 11.34 3.71
CA ASP A 37 -6.15 11.43 3.96
C ASP A 37 -6.60 12.88 4.24
N THR A 38 -5.66 13.73 4.65
CA THR A 38 -5.91 15.14 4.96
C THR A 38 -5.75 16.08 3.77
N ASP A 39 -5.13 15.61 2.68
CA ASP A 39 -4.98 16.40 1.46
C ASP A 39 -6.26 16.36 0.62
N SER A 40 -6.94 17.50 0.53
CA SER A 40 -8.14 17.71 -0.30
C SER A 40 -7.79 18.36 -1.64
N SER A 41 -6.54 18.24 -2.09
CA SER A 41 -6.15 18.69 -3.42
C SER A 41 -6.81 17.80 -4.47
N PRO A 42 -7.21 18.35 -5.63
CA PRO A 42 -7.88 17.57 -6.69
C PRO A 42 -7.11 16.33 -7.14
N GLY A 43 -5.77 16.36 -7.06
CA GLY A 43 -4.91 15.22 -7.38
C GLY A 43 -5.00 14.08 -6.35
N SER A 44 -5.07 14.39 -5.05
CA SER A 44 -5.25 13.37 -4.00
C SER A 44 -6.65 12.79 -4.02
N GLU A 45 -7.67 13.62 -4.26
CA GLU A 45 -9.04 13.14 -4.39
C GLU A 45 -9.18 12.17 -5.57
N ALA A 46 -8.67 12.55 -6.75
CA ALA A 46 -8.69 11.67 -7.92
C ALA A 46 -7.92 10.36 -7.70
N LEU A 47 -6.78 10.42 -7.00
CA LEU A 47 -6.02 9.22 -6.64
C LEU A 47 -6.80 8.33 -5.65
N ARG A 48 -7.50 8.94 -4.69
CA ARG A 48 -8.32 8.22 -3.71
C ARG A 48 -9.51 7.56 -4.39
N ASP A 49 -10.21 8.26 -5.27
CA ASP A 49 -11.29 7.67 -6.07
C ASP A 49 -10.78 6.51 -6.93
N GLN A 50 -9.62 6.66 -7.58
CA GLN A 50 -9.01 5.60 -8.37
C GLN A 50 -8.68 4.36 -7.52
N VAL A 51 -8.08 4.57 -6.35
CA VAL A 51 -7.73 3.46 -5.45
C VAL A 51 -8.97 2.77 -4.92
N MET A 52 -10.00 3.53 -4.54
CA MET A 52 -11.26 3.00 -4.03
C MET A 52 -12.05 2.24 -5.11
N GLU A 53 -12.03 2.70 -6.36
CA GLU A 53 -12.66 2.00 -7.49
C GLU A 53 -11.96 0.67 -7.80
N GLY A 54 -10.63 0.62 -7.69
CA GLY A 54 -9.83 -0.58 -7.90
C GLY A 54 -9.55 -1.40 -6.64
N TYR A 55 -10.17 -1.07 -5.51
CA TYR A 55 -9.84 -1.68 -4.23
C TYR A 55 -10.23 -3.17 -4.18
N GLY A 56 -9.31 -4.03 -3.76
CA GLY A 56 -9.51 -5.48 -3.68
C GLY A 56 -9.09 -6.24 -4.94
N ASP A 57 -9.27 -5.64 -6.12
CA ASP A 57 -8.88 -6.20 -7.42
C ASP A 57 -7.49 -5.73 -7.88
N GLN A 58 -7.28 -4.42 -7.94
CA GLN A 58 -6.01 -3.80 -8.37
C GLN A 58 -5.20 -3.30 -7.18
N TYR A 59 -5.85 -2.82 -6.13
CA TYR A 59 -5.17 -2.23 -4.98
C TYR A 59 -5.39 -3.06 -3.71
N ARG A 60 -4.32 -3.29 -2.95
CA ARG A 60 -4.36 -3.93 -1.63
C ARG A 60 -3.88 -3.01 -0.53
N TYR A 61 -4.68 -2.86 0.52
CA TYR A 61 -4.33 -2.03 1.65
C TYR A 61 -3.14 -2.61 2.42
N ILE A 62 -2.18 -1.77 2.77
CA ILE A 62 -1.04 -2.13 3.60
C ILE A 62 -1.29 -1.56 5.01
N PRO A 63 -1.55 -2.42 6.02
CA PRO A 63 -1.73 -1.98 7.38
C PRO A 63 -0.39 -1.52 7.96
N GLY A 64 -0.22 -0.19 8.06
CA GLY A 64 0.91 0.41 8.77
C GLY A 64 0.87 0.11 10.27
N GLY A 65 1.82 0.67 11.02
CA GLY A 65 1.91 0.58 12.47
C GLY A 65 2.88 -0.47 13.00
N ASN A 66 3.69 -1.09 12.13
CA ASN A 66 4.78 -1.96 12.54
C ASN A 66 6.14 -1.27 12.32
N PRO A 67 6.62 -0.39 13.22
CA PRO A 67 7.85 0.37 13.03
C PRO A 67 9.12 -0.51 12.91
N ALA A 68 9.03 -1.78 13.28
CA ALA A 68 10.09 -2.77 13.14
C ALA A 68 9.90 -3.67 11.91
N ALA A 69 9.05 -3.29 10.93
CA ALA A 69 8.79 -4.09 9.74
C ALA A 69 10.08 -4.39 8.98
N ASP A 70 10.40 -5.69 8.90
CA ASP A 70 11.51 -6.26 8.19
C ASP A 70 11.03 -7.13 7.02
N ASP A 71 11.95 -7.80 6.33
CA ASP A 71 11.63 -8.67 5.19
C ASP A 71 10.66 -9.81 5.56
N ALA A 72 10.71 -10.33 6.79
CA ALA A 72 9.76 -11.36 7.24
C ALA A 72 8.35 -10.80 7.40
N ALA A 73 8.21 -9.55 7.85
CA ALA A 73 6.91 -8.88 7.94
C ALA A 73 6.30 -8.64 6.55
N VAL A 74 7.13 -8.29 5.56
CA VAL A 74 6.70 -8.15 4.16
C VAL A 74 6.24 -9.47 3.60
N ALA A 75 7.03 -10.54 3.77
CA ALA A 75 6.67 -11.88 3.31
C ALA A 75 5.37 -12.36 3.94
N ALA A 76 5.23 -12.23 5.27
CA ALA A 76 4.02 -12.63 5.99
C ALA A 76 2.77 -11.87 5.51
N TRP A 77 2.91 -10.58 5.19
CA TRP A 77 1.80 -9.80 4.65
C TRP A 77 1.42 -10.23 3.22
N LEU A 78 2.41 -10.44 2.34
CA LEU A 78 2.16 -10.95 0.98
C LEU A 78 1.46 -12.30 1.01
N GLU A 79 1.94 -13.22 1.85
CA GLU A 79 1.32 -14.54 2.04
C GLU A 79 -0.12 -14.43 2.58
N ALA A 80 -0.38 -13.53 3.53
CA ALA A 80 -1.72 -13.29 4.06
C ALA A 80 -2.70 -12.73 3.01
N GLU A 81 -2.21 -11.91 2.09
CA GLU A 81 -2.99 -11.38 0.97
C GLU A 81 -3.13 -12.37 -0.20
N GLY A 82 -2.43 -13.51 -0.15
CA GLY A 82 -2.43 -14.52 -1.22
C GLY A 82 -1.65 -14.12 -2.46
N LEU A 83 -0.61 -13.27 -2.28
CA LEU A 83 0.21 -12.67 -3.32
C LEU A 83 1.59 -13.35 -3.48
#